data_AF-A0A7V2UBX9-F1
#
_entry.id   AF-A0A7V2UBX9-F1
#
_cell.length_a   1.000
_cell.length_b   1.000
_cell.length_c   1.000
_cell.angle_alpha   90.00
_cell.angle_beta   90.00
_cell.angle_gamma   90.00
#
_symmetry.space_group_name_H-M   'P 1'
#
loop_
_entity.id
_entity.type
_entity.pdbx_description
1 polymer ?
#
loop_
_entity_poly.entity_id
_entity_poly.type
_entity_poly.pdbx_seq_one_letter_code
_entity_poly.pdbx_strand_id
1 'polypeptide(L)'
;MSTGKRVVIIGGVAAGPKTAARLRRLDPAADITIVEKGAFLSYAGCGLPYYVSGVIGEQKHLMATPQGLVRDAAFFRKMMNVTVLTHTEATRIDREGRQVEVRSAEGARWLDYDVLVLATGVKPIVPRLPGIELPNVFILRRVEDAEAMKALLAGEGAKNAVVIGGGLIGVEVAEALVARGCRVAVVEMLPQFLPILDPEMALLVQRHIEAKGVRVLTSTTAERIEGAGRVEAVVAGGQRLPADLVLVAIGVRPNSDLARSAGLEVGPTGGIRVNAAMQTSDPNIYAVGDCAEDRHLVTGAPCFVSNGATANKQGRVAANQIAGFADPFPGIVGSAICKVFDYAVARTGLTERQAREAGFEPVAAIAPGPDKPHYYPGAKLLILKLIADRATRRLLGAQAVGPGDAARRIDVAATALAAGMTVDQVAHLDLCYAPPYSPPLDNLITAANVLRNKLDGHLHGISPIEVKAKIDARDDFVFLDVRTPAEHDAVRIPGSTLIPLGALRERLGELPRDKQIVAFCAISLRGYSAERILRAAGFDNVHVMDGGVAAWPYEKASRQ
;
A
#
# COMPACT_ATOMS: atom_id res chain seq x y z
N MET A 1 -6.44 -10.56 -48.69
CA MET A 1 -6.85 -10.58 -47.28
C MET A 1 -5.77 -9.84 -46.50
N SER A 2 -6.11 -8.77 -45.77
CA SER A 2 -5.13 -8.08 -44.93
C SER A 2 -4.55 -9.09 -43.94
N THR A 3 -3.27 -9.44 -44.05
CA THR A 3 -2.58 -10.21 -43.02
C THR A 3 -2.60 -9.38 -41.75
N GLY A 4 -3.28 -9.86 -40.71
CA GLY A 4 -3.37 -9.13 -39.44
C GLY A 4 -1.98 -8.97 -38.80
N LYS A 5 -1.81 -7.92 -38.00
CA LYS A 5 -0.54 -7.65 -37.31
C LYS A 5 -0.17 -8.82 -36.40
N ARG A 6 1.09 -9.25 -36.44
CA ARG A 6 1.66 -10.22 -35.49
C ARG A 6 2.05 -9.50 -34.20
N VAL A 7 1.38 -9.83 -33.11
CA VAL A 7 1.59 -9.23 -31.79
C VAL A 7 2.05 -10.29 -30.82
N VAL A 8 3.29 -10.15 -30.33
CA VAL A 8 3.86 -11.02 -29.30
C VAL A 8 3.84 -10.30 -27.96
N ILE A 9 3.35 -10.97 -26.92
CA ILE A 9 3.20 -10.43 -25.57
C ILE A 9 3.99 -11.30 -24.60
N ILE A 10 4.95 -10.71 -23.90
CA ILE A 10 5.82 -11.41 -22.95
C ILE A 10 5.29 -11.20 -21.53
N GLY A 11 4.70 -12.23 -20.95
CA GLY A 11 4.07 -12.23 -19.63
C GLY A 11 2.55 -12.46 -19.71
N GLY A 12 2.07 -13.47 -18.99
CA GLY A 12 0.72 -14.02 -19.06
C GLY A 12 -0.14 -13.78 -17.81
N VAL A 13 0.18 -12.78 -16.97
CA VAL A 13 -0.53 -12.54 -15.68
C VAL A 13 -1.51 -11.35 -15.76
N ALA A 14 -1.14 -10.16 -15.27
CA ALA A 14 -2.07 -9.03 -15.20
C ALA A 14 -2.18 -8.24 -16.51
N ALA A 15 -1.07 -7.59 -16.93
CA ALA A 15 -1.08 -6.66 -18.06
C ALA A 15 -1.14 -7.37 -19.42
N GLY A 16 -0.43 -8.49 -19.59
CA GLY A 16 -0.37 -9.19 -20.88
C GLY A 16 -1.71 -9.74 -21.36
N PRO A 17 -2.40 -10.59 -20.58
CA PRO A 17 -3.75 -11.05 -20.92
C PRO A 17 -4.77 -9.93 -21.07
N LYS A 18 -4.63 -8.84 -20.30
CA LYS A 18 -5.47 -7.66 -20.46
C LYS A 18 -5.27 -6.98 -21.82
N THR A 19 -4.01 -6.87 -22.25
CA THR A 19 -3.61 -6.37 -23.58
C THR A 19 -4.19 -7.27 -24.67
N ALA A 20 -3.93 -8.57 -24.62
CA ALA A 20 -4.41 -9.56 -25.59
C ALA A 20 -5.94 -9.54 -25.74
N ALA A 21 -6.66 -9.58 -24.62
CA ALA A 21 -8.12 -9.61 -24.62
C ALA A 21 -8.72 -8.30 -25.16
N ARG A 22 -8.11 -7.14 -24.86
CA ARG A 22 -8.57 -5.86 -25.43
C ARG A 22 -8.26 -5.78 -26.92
N LEU A 23 -7.06 -6.16 -27.33
CA LEU A 23 -6.63 -6.11 -28.71
C LEU A 23 -7.51 -7.00 -29.59
N ARG A 24 -7.78 -8.24 -29.19
CA ARG A 24 -8.69 -9.13 -29.95
C ARG A 24 -10.06 -8.51 -30.22
N ARG A 25 -10.61 -7.73 -29.27
CA ARG A 25 -11.90 -7.06 -29.44
C ARG A 25 -11.85 -5.87 -30.41
N LEU A 26 -10.67 -5.30 -30.64
CA LEU A 26 -10.47 -4.14 -31.51
C LEU A 26 -9.98 -4.54 -32.90
N ASP A 27 -9.13 -5.55 -32.96
CA ASP A 27 -8.57 -6.12 -34.19
C ASP A 27 -8.80 -7.64 -34.19
N PRO A 28 -9.93 -8.10 -34.77
CA PRO A 28 -10.23 -9.52 -34.93
C PRO A 28 -9.26 -10.25 -35.86
N ALA A 29 -8.49 -9.53 -36.70
CA ALA A 29 -7.55 -10.12 -37.64
C ALA A 29 -6.15 -10.29 -37.06
N ALA A 30 -5.77 -9.54 -36.02
CA ALA A 30 -4.46 -9.63 -35.36
C ALA A 30 -4.11 -11.08 -34.97
N ASP A 31 -2.86 -11.48 -35.22
CA ASP A 31 -2.30 -12.73 -34.75
C ASP A 31 -1.61 -12.48 -33.40
N ILE A 32 -2.18 -12.99 -32.31
CA ILE A 32 -1.76 -12.64 -30.96
C ILE A 32 -1.18 -13.87 -30.28
N THR A 33 0.08 -13.77 -29.86
CA THR A 33 0.78 -14.80 -29.08
C THR A 33 1.20 -14.27 -27.71
N ILE A 34 0.79 -14.96 -26.64
CA ILE A 34 1.30 -14.73 -25.28
C ILE A 34 2.39 -15.76 -24.98
N VAL A 35 3.52 -15.29 -24.48
CA VAL A 35 4.63 -16.10 -23.98
C VAL A 35 4.68 -15.98 -22.46
N GLU A 36 4.50 -17.10 -21.75
CA GLU A 36 4.50 -17.17 -20.28
C GLU A 36 5.50 -18.23 -19.81
N LYS A 37 6.40 -17.82 -18.92
CA LYS A 37 7.45 -18.69 -18.37
C LYS A 37 6.87 -19.77 -17.45
N GLY A 38 5.83 -19.43 -16.68
CA GLY A 38 5.16 -20.34 -15.76
C GLY A 38 4.11 -21.23 -16.43
N ALA A 39 3.47 -22.06 -15.61
CA ALA A 39 2.34 -22.89 -16.02
C ALA A 39 1.02 -22.10 -16.05
N PHE A 40 0.86 -21.16 -15.11
CA PHE A 40 -0.39 -20.48 -14.84
C PHE A 40 -0.50 -19.13 -15.52
N LEU A 41 -1.69 -18.84 -16.04
CA LEU A 41 -2.05 -17.56 -16.65
C LEU A 41 -3.12 -16.85 -15.83
N SER A 42 -3.16 -15.52 -15.97
CA SER A 42 -4.28 -14.68 -15.51
C SER A 42 -4.69 -14.92 -14.05
N TYR A 43 -3.74 -15.35 -13.20
CA TYR A 43 -4.01 -15.54 -11.79
C TYR A 43 -3.93 -14.21 -11.04
N ALA A 44 -4.78 -14.06 -10.03
CA ALA A 44 -4.75 -12.94 -9.11
C ALA A 44 -3.59 -13.13 -8.11
N GLY A 45 -2.40 -12.60 -8.43
CA GLY A 45 -1.23 -12.63 -7.53
C GLY A 45 -1.51 -12.03 -6.15
N CYS A 46 -2.33 -10.98 -6.08
CA CYS A 46 -2.80 -10.38 -4.82
C CYS A 46 -3.65 -11.34 -3.97
N GLY A 47 -4.20 -12.40 -4.56
CA GLY A 47 -4.97 -13.43 -3.86
C GLY A 47 -4.11 -14.51 -3.19
N LEU A 48 -2.80 -14.56 -3.45
CA LEU A 48 -1.92 -15.62 -2.94
C LEU A 48 -1.86 -15.67 -1.41
N PRO A 49 -1.73 -14.54 -0.66
CA PRO A 49 -1.77 -14.59 0.81
C PRO A 49 -3.10 -15.16 1.34
N TYR A 50 -4.22 -14.82 0.70
CA TYR A 50 -5.56 -15.30 1.07
C TYR A 50 -5.81 -16.76 0.68
N TYR A 51 -5.09 -17.26 -0.34
CA TYR A 51 -5.05 -18.69 -0.65
C TYR A 51 -4.24 -19.47 0.39
N VAL A 52 -3.08 -18.93 0.79
CA VAL A 52 -2.27 -19.49 1.88
C VAL A 52 -3.07 -19.54 3.18
N SER A 53 -3.82 -18.48 3.53
CA SER A 53 -4.64 -18.46 4.74
C SER A 53 -5.82 -19.44 4.71
N GLY A 54 -6.23 -19.90 3.53
CA GLY A 54 -7.38 -20.78 3.33
C GLY A 54 -8.72 -20.04 3.13
N VAL A 55 -8.72 -18.70 3.16
CA VAL A 55 -9.90 -17.89 2.79
C VAL A 55 -10.31 -18.18 1.35
N ILE A 56 -9.33 -18.33 0.46
CA ILE A 56 -9.55 -18.86 -0.89
C ILE A 56 -9.27 -20.37 -0.84
N GLY A 57 -10.32 -21.17 -0.99
CA GLY A 57 -10.22 -22.63 -0.83
C GLY A 57 -9.39 -23.32 -1.91
N GLU A 58 -9.62 -22.99 -3.18
CA GLU A 58 -9.02 -23.64 -4.33
C GLU A 58 -8.20 -22.68 -5.20
N GLN A 59 -7.04 -23.14 -5.67
CA GLN A 59 -6.11 -22.39 -6.51
C GLN A 59 -6.78 -21.81 -7.77
N LYS A 60 -7.63 -22.62 -8.41
CA LYS A 60 -8.31 -22.27 -9.67
C LYS A 60 -9.17 -21.02 -9.54
N HIS A 61 -9.66 -20.68 -8.35
CA HIS A 61 -10.46 -19.47 -8.12
C HIS A 61 -9.65 -18.19 -8.34
N LEU A 62 -8.32 -18.25 -8.20
CA LEU A 62 -7.44 -17.12 -8.53
C LEU A 62 -7.40 -16.82 -10.03
N MET A 63 -7.75 -17.79 -10.86
CA MET A 63 -7.71 -17.72 -12.32
C MET A 63 -9.10 -17.64 -12.96
N ALA A 64 -10.14 -17.93 -12.18
CA ALA A 64 -11.50 -18.03 -12.66
C ALA A 64 -12.15 -16.67 -12.90
N THR A 65 -13.07 -16.65 -13.85
CA THR A 65 -14.07 -15.60 -14.01
C THR A 65 -15.14 -15.71 -12.91
N PRO A 66 -15.99 -14.68 -12.73
CA PRO A 66 -17.15 -14.79 -11.83
C PRO A 66 -18.12 -15.94 -12.16
N GLN A 67 -18.09 -16.43 -13.41
CA GLN A 67 -18.87 -17.59 -13.86
C GLN A 67 -18.16 -18.93 -13.61
N GLY A 68 -17.01 -18.94 -12.95
CA GLY A 68 -16.22 -20.14 -12.65
C GLY A 68 -15.35 -20.65 -13.81
N LEU A 69 -15.33 -19.98 -14.96
CA LEU A 69 -14.47 -20.37 -16.09
C LEU A 69 -13.01 -20.01 -15.81
N VAL A 70 -12.13 -21.02 -15.82
CA VAL A 70 -10.69 -20.85 -15.64
C VAL A 70 -10.07 -20.21 -16.89
N ARG A 71 -9.29 -19.15 -16.71
CA ARG A 71 -8.64 -18.40 -17.81
C ARG A 71 -7.26 -18.96 -18.15
N ASP A 72 -7.23 -20.22 -18.55
CA ASP A 72 -6.03 -20.93 -19.01
C ASP A 72 -5.78 -20.76 -20.52
N ALA A 73 -4.77 -21.45 -21.06
CA ALA A 73 -4.43 -21.41 -22.48
C ALA A 73 -5.62 -21.86 -23.38
N ALA A 74 -6.40 -22.85 -22.95
CA ALA A 74 -7.56 -23.33 -23.70
C ALA A 74 -8.67 -22.27 -23.77
N PHE A 75 -8.92 -21.56 -22.66
CA PHE A 75 -9.81 -20.42 -22.64
C PHE A 75 -9.38 -19.34 -23.62
N PHE A 76 -8.11 -18.91 -23.58
CA PHE A 76 -7.61 -17.87 -24.50
C PHE A 76 -7.66 -18.31 -25.96
N ARG A 77 -7.36 -19.58 -26.26
CA ARG A 77 -7.46 -20.10 -27.61
C ARG A 77 -8.90 -20.12 -28.12
N LYS A 78 -9.82 -20.72 -27.35
CA LYS A 78 -11.22 -20.95 -27.79
C LYS A 78 -12.07 -19.69 -27.75
N MET A 79 -11.91 -18.85 -26.73
CA MET A 79 -12.76 -17.67 -26.51
C MET A 79 -12.21 -16.41 -27.17
N MET A 80 -10.88 -16.33 -27.35
CA MET A 80 -10.23 -15.09 -27.80
C MET A 80 -9.34 -15.30 -29.04
N ASN A 81 -9.26 -16.51 -29.61
CA ASN A 81 -8.36 -16.81 -30.73
C ASN A 81 -6.92 -16.31 -30.45
N VAL A 82 -6.43 -16.47 -29.22
CA VAL A 82 -5.07 -16.08 -28.79
C VAL A 82 -4.24 -17.35 -28.64
N THR A 83 -3.05 -17.36 -29.23
CA THR A 83 -2.06 -18.43 -29.02
C THR A 83 -1.35 -18.17 -27.70
N VAL A 84 -1.18 -19.21 -26.88
CA VAL A 84 -0.52 -19.11 -25.58
C VAL A 84 0.56 -20.17 -25.50
N LEU A 85 1.78 -19.73 -25.19
CA LEU A 85 2.95 -20.58 -24.97
C LEU A 85 3.32 -20.50 -23.49
N THR A 86 2.83 -21.45 -22.69
CA THR A 86 3.26 -21.64 -21.29
C THR A 86 4.60 -22.37 -21.22
N HIS A 87 5.23 -22.42 -20.04
CA HIS A 87 6.55 -23.03 -19.85
C HIS A 87 7.60 -22.55 -20.86
N THR A 88 7.43 -21.30 -21.33
CA THR A 88 8.21 -20.74 -22.43
C THR A 88 8.74 -19.37 -21.98
N GLU A 89 10.06 -19.23 -21.92
CA GLU A 89 10.73 -17.99 -21.50
C GLU A 89 11.24 -17.21 -22.71
N ALA A 90 10.92 -15.92 -22.78
CA ALA A 90 11.58 -15.02 -23.73
C ALA A 90 12.97 -14.65 -23.22
N THR A 91 14.00 -14.94 -24.01
CA THR A 91 15.41 -14.84 -23.60
C THR A 91 16.17 -13.71 -24.27
N ARG A 92 15.81 -13.35 -25.51
CA ARG A 92 16.51 -12.33 -26.29
C ARG A 92 15.57 -11.61 -27.26
N ILE A 93 15.70 -10.29 -27.38
CA ILE A 93 14.99 -9.52 -28.41
C ILE A 93 16.00 -9.08 -29.46
N ASP A 94 15.72 -9.41 -30.71
CA ASP A 94 16.34 -8.78 -31.88
C ASP A 94 15.38 -7.69 -32.39
N ARG A 95 15.79 -6.42 -32.22
CA ARG A 95 14.98 -5.25 -32.61
C ARG A 95 15.04 -5.00 -34.11
N GLU A 96 16.20 -5.23 -34.73
CA GLU A 96 16.41 -4.99 -36.15
C GLU A 96 15.70 -6.05 -36.98
N GLY A 97 15.84 -7.33 -36.60
CA GLY A 97 15.12 -8.44 -37.21
C GLY A 97 13.63 -8.52 -36.83
N ARG A 98 13.20 -7.78 -35.80
CA ARG A 98 11.85 -7.83 -35.20
C ARG A 98 11.43 -9.23 -34.77
N GLN A 99 12.32 -9.88 -34.01
CA GLN A 99 12.12 -11.23 -33.53
C GLN A 99 12.42 -11.33 -32.03
N VAL A 100 11.76 -12.26 -31.34
CA VAL A 100 12.09 -12.61 -29.96
C VAL A 100 12.41 -14.10 -29.85
N GLU A 101 13.56 -14.40 -29.26
CA GLU A 101 13.96 -15.76 -28.95
C GLU A 101 13.16 -16.23 -27.74
N VAL A 102 12.50 -17.37 -27.89
CA VAL A 102 11.78 -18.05 -26.83
C VAL A 102 12.39 -19.43 -26.61
N ARG A 103 12.43 -19.86 -25.34
CA ARG A 103 13.01 -21.13 -24.92
C ARG A 103 11.99 -21.92 -24.10
N SER A 104 11.78 -23.16 -24.49
CA SER A 104 10.95 -24.14 -23.80
C SER A 104 11.70 -25.47 -23.67
N ALA A 105 11.02 -26.54 -23.22
CA ALA A 105 11.61 -27.87 -23.13
C ALA A 105 12.02 -28.43 -24.51
N GLU A 106 11.36 -27.97 -25.58
CA GLU A 106 11.64 -28.35 -26.97
C GLU A 106 12.85 -27.62 -27.57
N GLY A 107 13.45 -26.66 -26.85
CA GLY A 107 14.61 -25.89 -27.30
C GLY A 107 14.32 -24.39 -27.49
N ALA A 108 15.26 -23.70 -28.13
CA ALA A 108 15.15 -22.27 -28.45
C ALA A 108 14.66 -22.07 -29.89
N ARG A 109 13.79 -21.09 -30.11
CA ARG A 109 13.31 -20.68 -31.44
C ARG A 109 12.99 -19.19 -31.47
N TRP A 110 12.99 -18.61 -32.67
CA TRP A 110 12.60 -17.22 -32.88
C TRP A 110 11.11 -17.10 -33.22
N LEU A 111 10.46 -16.08 -32.65
CA LEU A 111 9.13 -15.64 -33.03
C LEU A 111 9.21 -14.24 -33.62
N ASP A 112 8.78 -14.09 -34.87
CA ASP A 112 8.65 -12.78 -35.50
C ASP A 112 7.49 -11.99 -34.87
N TYR A 113 7.64 -10.66 -34.82
CA TYR A 113 6.57 -9.76 -34.43
C TYR A 113 6.53 -8.52 -35.34
N ASP A 114 5.34 -7.97 -35.51
CA ASP A 114 5.17 -6.60 -35.99
C ASP A 114 5.09 -5.64 -34.79
N VAL A 115 4.57 -6.13 -33.66
CA VAL A 115 4.54 -5.43 -32.37
C VAL A 115 4.91 -6.37 -31.23
N LEU A 116 5.78 -5.91 -30.32
CA LEU A 116 6.14 -6.61 -29.09
C LEU A 116 5.58 -5.88 -27.86
N VAL A 117 5.05 -6.60 -26.89
CA VAL A 117 4.59 -6.05 -25.61
C VAL A 117 5.32 -6.72 -24.46
N LEU A 118 6.07 -5.95 -23.68
CA LEU A 118 6.75 -6.39 -22.47
C LEU A 118 5.82 -6.22 -21.27
N ALA A 119 5.42 -7.33 -20.66
CA ALA A 119 4.60 -7.40 -19.46
C ALA A 119 5.28 -8.29 -18.40
N THR A 120 6.60 -8.12 -18.24
CA THR A 120 7.49 -9.01 -17.48
C THR A 120 7.37 -8.87 -15.95
N GLY A 121 6.59 -7.89 -15.48
CA GLY A 121 6.29 -7.64 -14.07
C GLY A 121 7.51 -7.22 -13.25
N VAL A 122 7.59 -7.72 -12.01
CA VAL A 122 8.67 -7.44 -11.06
C VAL A 122 9.53 -8.67 -10.77
N LYS A 123 10.75 -8.44 -10.25
CA LYS A 123 11.56 -9.46 -9.57
C LYS A 123 11.56 -9.20 -8.06
N PRO A 124 11.34 -10.22 -7.21
CA PRO A 124 11.58 -10.12 -5.78
C PRO A 124 13.04 -9.77 -5.50
N ILE A 125 13.26 -8.97 -4.46
CA ILE A 125 14.60 -8.70 -3.96
C ILE A 125 14.97 -9.86 -3.04
N VAL A 126 16.03 -10.58 -3.39
CA VAL A 126 16.56 -11.70 -2.60
C VAL A 126 17.87 -11.22 -1.97
N PRO A 127 17.96 -11.12 -0.63
CA PRO A 127 19.16 -10.66 0.03
C PRO A 127 20.26 -11.73 -0.05
N ARG A 128 21.52 -11.31 0.04
CA ARG A 128 22.63 -12.23 0.27
C ARG A 128 22.65 -12.64 1.74
N LEU A 129 21.85 -13.66 2.08
CA LEU A 129 21.65 -14.12 3.44
C LEU A 129 22.10 -15.59 3.56
N PRO A 130 23.08 -15.92 4.41
CA PRO A 130 23.46 -17.32 4.62
C PRO A 130 22.26 -18.17 5.04
N GLY A 131 22.09 -19.34 4.41
CA GLY A 131 20.96 -20.24 4.66
C GLY A 131 19.66 -19.92 3.90
N ILE A 132 19.66 -18.92 3.01
CA ILE A 132 18.45 -18.56 2.23
C ILE A 132 17.95 -19.65 1.27
N GLU A 133 18.82 -20.57 0.87
CA GLU A 133 18.50 -21.70 0.00
C GLU A 133 17.97 -22.92 0.78
N LEU A 134 17.85 -22.84 2.12
CA LEU A 134 17.33 -23.93 2.93
C LEU A 134 15.86 -24.23 2.57
N PRO A 135 15.43 -25.51 2.61
CA PRO A 135 14.02 -25.85 2.53
C PRO A 135 13.18 -25.09 3.57
N ASN A 136 11.94 -24.77 3.17
CA ASN A 136 10.97 -23.94 3.89
C ASN A 136 11.31 -22.44 4.01
N VAL A 137 12.29 -21.95 3.24
CA VAL A 137 12.44 -20.53 2.96
C VAL A 137 11.67 -20.21 1.68
N PHE A 138 10.74 -19.27 1.76
CA PHE A 138 9.82 -18.93 0.68
C PHE A 138 9.95 -17.46 0.26
N ILE A 139 9.64 -17.23 -1.01
CA ILE A 139 9.26 -15.94 -1.56
C ILE A 139 7.87 -16.16 -2.16
N LEU A 140 6.90 -15.31 -1.82
CA LEU A 140 5.54 -15.46 -2.34
C LEU A 140 5.34 -14.58 -3.58
N ARG A 141 5.44 -15.17 -4.77
CA ARG A 141 5.21 -14.45 -6.04
C ARG A 141 4.27 -15.19 -6.98
N ARG A 142 4.44 -16.50 -7.09
CA ARG A 142 3.74 -17.36 -8.04
C ARG A 142 2.82 -18.30 -7.29
N VAL A 143 1.96 -18.96 -8.04
CA VAL A 143 0.97 -19.86 -7.45
C VAL A 143 1.63 -21.10 -6.84
N GLU A 144 2.69 -21.59 -7.47
CA GLU A 144 3.51 -22.70 -7.00
C GLU A 144 4.13 -22.40 -5.63
N ASP A 145 4.56 -21.15 -5.40
CA ASP A 145 5.11 -20.73 -4.11
C ASP A 145 4.03 -20.81 -3.02
N ALA A 146 2.79 -20.40 -3.35
CA ALA A 146 1.65 -20.46 -2.43
C ALA A 146 1.16 -21.89 -2.16
N GLU A 147 1.15 -22.76 -3.18
CA GLU A 147 0.86 -24.18 -3.02
C GLU A 147 1.86 -24.85 -2.08
N ALA A 148 3.16 -24.59 -2.26
CA ALA A 148 4.20 -25.16 -1.42
C ALA A 148 4.06 -24.70 0.04
N MET A 149 3.78 -23.42 0.27
CA MET A 149 3.48 -22.91 1.62
C MET A 149 2.24 -23.56 2.21
N LYS A 150 1.14 -23.65 1.45
CA LYS A 150 -0.12 -24.24 1.93
C LYS A 150 0.04 -25.73 2.25
N ALA A 151 0.80 -26.48 1.45
CA ALA A 151 1.11 -27.88 1.68
C ALA A 151 1.90 -28.07 2.99
N LEU A 152 2.92 -27.24 3.23
CA LEU A 152 3.69 -27.26 4.48
C LEU A 152 2.79 -26.98 5.71
N LEU A 153 1.76 -26.16 5.55
CA LEU A 153 0.81 -25.80 6.61
C LEU A 153 -0.31 -26.85 6.82
N ALA A 154 -0.47 -27.85 5.94
CA ALA A 154 -1.57 -28.83 5.98
C ALA A 154 -1.25 -30.15 6.73
N GLY A 155 0.02 -30.38 7.14
CA GLY A 155 0.48 -31.58 7.86
C GLY A 155 0.69 -31.37 9.37
N GLU A 156 1.81 -31.87 9.94
CA GLU A 156 2.23 -31.53 11.33
C GLU A 156 2.49 -30.02 11.54
N GLY A 157 2.51 -29.26 10.43
CA GLY A 157 2.40 -27.81 10.37
C GLY A 157 3.63 -27.05 10.84
N ALA A 158 3.98 -25.98 10.13
CA ALA A 158 4.90 -24.98 10.68
C ALA A 158 4.24 -24.33 11.91
N LYS A 159 4.91 -24.38 13.07
CA LYS A 159 4.39 -23.80 14.33
C LYS A 159 4.94 -22.40 14.58
N ASN A 160 6.16 -22.14 14.11
CA ASN A 160 6.82 -20.85 14.20
C ASN A 160 7.17 -20.36 12.80
N ALA A 161 6.85 -19.11 12.50
CA ALA A 161 7.17 -18.51 11.22
C ALA A 161 7.87 -17.17 11.42
N VAL A 162 8.88 -16.91 10.60
CA VAL A 162 9.56 -15.61 10.54
C VAL A 162 9.32 -14.97 9.19
N VAL A 163 8.81 -13.75 9.19
CA VAL A 163 8.67 -12.91 7.99
C VAL A 163 9.78 -11.87 8.00
N ILE A 164 10.64 -11.87 6.98
CA ILE A 164 11.70 -10.89 6.79
C ILE A 164 11.17 -9.81 5.85
N GLY A 165 10.89 -8.62 6.39
CA GLY A 165 10.30 -7.47 5.70
C GLY A 165 8.89 -7.14 6.21
N GLY A 166 8.72 -5.91 6.70
CA GLY A 166 7.46 -5.34 7.22
C GLY A 166 6.67 -4.53 6.19
N GLY A 167 6.83 -4.84 4.90
CA GLY A 167 6.05 -4.26 3.80
C GLY A 167 4.72 -4.97 3.58
N LEU A 168 3.88 -4.44 2.67
CA LEU A 168 2.50 -4.91 2.41
C LEU A 168 2.36 -6.44 2.32
N ILE A 169 3.17 -7.09 1.48
CA ILE A 169 3.15 -8.57 1.31
C ILE A 169 3.50 -9.26 2.62
N GLY A 170 4.54 -8.79 3.32
CA GLY A 170 4.95 -9.36 4.61
C GLY A 170 3.82 -9.30 5.64
N VAL A 171 3.05 -8.21 5.66
CA VAL A 171 1.90 -8.05 6.57
C VAL A 171 0.76 -9.01 6.22
N GLU A 172 0.36 -9.08 4.95
CA GLU A 172 -0.74 -9.96 4.52
C GLU A 172 -0.40 -11.43 4.76
N VAL A 173 0.86 -11.83 4.54
CA VAL A 173 1.28 -13.21 4.81
C VAL A 173 1.46 -13.45 6.31
N ALA A 174 1.90 -12.48 7.11
CA ALA A 174 1.91 -12.61 8.57
C ALA A 174 0.50 -12.88 9.11
N GLU A 175 -0.52 -12.16 8.63
CA GLU A 175 -1.92 -12.45 8.95
C GLU A 175 -2.33 -13.86 8.50
N ALA A 176 -1.99 -14.25 7.27
CA ALA A 176 -2.29 -15.57 6.74
C ALA A 176 -1.70 -16.70 7.59
N LEU A 177 -0.47 -16.52 8.08
CA LEU A 177 0.22 -17.49 8.93
C LEU A 177 -0.40 -17.56 10.33
N VAL A 178 -0.80 -16.41 10.91
CA VAL A 178 -1.55 -16.40 12.18
C VAL A 178 -2.89 -17.11 12.04
N ALA A 179 -3.62 -16.89 10.95
CA ALA A 179 -4.87 -17.60 10.67
C ALA A 179 -4.70 -19.12 10.54
N ARG A 180 -3.47 -19.59 10.24
CA ARG A 180 -3.09 -21.00 10.19
C ARG A 180 -2.52 -21.54 11.50
N GLY A 181 -2.53 -20.74 12.56
CA GLY A 181 -2.09 -21.14 13.91
C GLY A 181 -0.59 -20.98 14.16
N CYS A 182 0.16 -20.33 13.26
CA CYS A 182 1.58 -20.08 13.48
C CYS A 182 1.80 -18.98 14.53
N ARG A 183 2.85 -19.13 15.34
CA ARG A 183 3.49 -18.02 16.06
C ARG A 183 4.36 -17.25 15.09
N VAL A 184 4.07 -15.97 14.86
CA VAL A 184 4.71 -15.17 13.81
C VAL A 184 5.59 -14.09 14.42
N ALA A 185 6.82 -13.98 13.90
CA ALA A 185 7.67 -12.81 14.09
C ALA A 185 7.94 -12.11 12.76
N VAL A 186 7.83 -10.78 12.73
CA VAL A 186 8.20 -9.94 11.59
C VAL A 186 9.52 -9.24 11.93
N VAL A 187 10.53 -9.41 11.09
CA VAL A 187 11.84 -8.75 11.19
C VAL A 187 11.91 -7.67 10.12
N GLU A 188 12.01 -6.42 10.53
CA GLU A 188 12.13 -5.25 9.67
C GLU A 188 13.42 -4.50 9.99
N MET A 189 14.24 -4.32 8.95
CA MET A 189 15.54 -3.66 9.06
C MET A 189 15.39 -2.16 9.33
N LEU A 190 14.35 -1.54 8.77
CA LEU A 190 14.06 -0.12 8.95
C LEU A 190 13.50 0.15 10.36
N PRO A 191 13.61 1.40 10.85
CA PRO A 191 13.05 1.78 12.15
C PRO A 191 11.51 1.80 12.18
N GLN A 192 10.85 1.53 11.05
CA GLN A 192 9.42 1.62 10.89
C GLN A 192 8.87 0.44 10.09
N PHE A 193 7.77 -0.13 10.59
CA PHE A 193 6.88 -1.05 9.90
C PHE A 193 6.01 -0.32 8.86
N LEU A 194 5.69 -0.93 7.71
CA LEU A 194 4.93 -0.29 6.63
C LEU A 194 5.47 1.11 6.25
N PRO A 195 6.67 1.20 5.64
CA PRO A 195 7.32 2.48 5.28
C PRO A 195 6.56 3.31 4.23
N ILE A 196 5.43 2.82 3.74
CA ILE A 196 4.53 3.53 2.82
C ILE A 196 3.67 4.59 3.53
N LEU A 197 3.61 4.56 4.87
CA LEU A 197 2.87 5.49 5.72
C LEU A 197 3.83 6.46 6.43
N ASP A 198 3.28 7.52 7.00
CA ASP A 198 4.03 8.31 7.98
C ASP A 198 4.15 7.56 9.33
N PRO A 199 5.18 7.85 10.14
CA PRO A 199 5.55 7.02 11.28
C PRO A 199 4.43 6.84 12.32
N GLU A 200 3.63 7.87 12.60
CA GLU A 200 2.55 7.79 13.59
C GLU A 200 1.39 6.92 13.10
N MET A 201 1.14 6.91 11.79
CA MET A 201 0.13 6.06 11.16
C MET A 201 0.60 4.61 11.13
N ALA A 202 1.88 4.38 10.81
CA ALA A 202 2.51 3.06 10.84
C ALA A 202 2.52 2.46 12.25
N LEU A 203 2.83 3.24 13.28
CA LEU A 203 2.92 2.75 14.65
C LEU A 203 1.54 2.32 15.17
N LEU A 204 0.44 2.98 14.77
CA LEU A 204 -0.92 2.52 15.07
C LEU A 204 -1.18 1.11 14.51
N VAL A 205 -0.73 0.84 13.28
CA VAL A 205 -0.87 -0.49 12.65
C VAL A 205 0.04 -1.50 13.34
N GLN A 206 1.28 -1.12 13.69
CA GLN A 206 2.19 -1.99 14.43
C GLN A 206 1.60 -2.40 15.79
N ARG A 207 1.02 -1.47 16.55
CA ARG A 207 0.35 -1.82 17.82
C ARG A 207 -0.84 -2.74 17.61
N HIS A 208 -1.58 -2.54 16.52
CA HIS A 208 -2.69 -3.41 16.18
C HIS A 208 -2.21 -4.84 15.87
N ILE A 209 -1.19 -5.00 15.03
CA ILE A 209 -0.69 -6.32 14.66
C ILE A 209 -0.04 -7.05 15.85
N GLU A 210 0.64 -6.31 16.73
CA GLU A 210 1.20 -6.83 17.98
C GLU A 210 0.10 -7.31 18.94
N ALA A 211 -1.01 -6.57 19.04
CA ALA A 211 -2.17 -6.98 19.83
C ALA A 211 -2.86 -8.25 19.30
N LYS A 212 -2.54 -8.68 18.06
CA LYS A 212 -3.00 -9.95 17.47
C LYS A 212 -2.01 -11.10 17.66
N GLY A 213 -0.94 -10.89 18.43
CA GLY A 213 0.04 -11.91 18.78
C GLY A 213 1.23 -11.99 17.81
N VAL A 214 1.37 -11.04 16.88
CA VAL A 214 2.55 -10.97 16.00
C VAL A 214 3.66 -10.21 16.70
N ARG A 215 4.86 -10.81 16.79
CA ARG A 215 6.03 -10.10 17.32
C ARG A 215 6.68 -9.27 16.22
N VAL A 216 6.69 -7.95 16.34
CA VAL A 216 7.34 -7.06 15.35
C VAL A 216 8.69 -6.56 15.89
N LEU A 217 9.75 -6.75 15.10
CA LEU A 217 11.11 -6.34 15.41
C LEU A 217 11.59 -5.36 14.32
N THR A 218 11.42 -4.07 14.55
CA THR A 218 11.97 -2.98 13.72
C THR A 218 13.44 -2.72 14.06
N SER A 219 14.16 -1.96 13.23
CA SER A 219 15.60 -1.70 13.37
C SER A 219 16.43 -2.98 13.54
N THR A 220 15.94 -4.11 13.02
CA THR A 220 16.51 -5.44 13.27
C THR A 220 16.86 -6.08 11.94
N THR A 221 18.14 -6.37 11.72
CA THR A 221 18.62 -7.03 10.50
C THR A 221 18.58 -8.54 10.67
N ALA A 222 18.05 -9.27 9.68
CA ALA A 222 18.24 -10.72 9.59
C ALA A 222 19.67 -11.01 9.11
N GLU A 223 20.44 -11.73 9.93
CA GLU A 223 21.88 -11.96 9.72
C GLU A 223 22.15 -13.29 9.00
N ARG A 224 21.39 -14.35 9.36
CA ARG A 224 21.44 -15.67 8.72
C ARG A 224 20.20 -16.49 9.07
N ILE A 225 19.98 -17.53 8.28
CA ILE A 225 18.99 -18.58 8.51
C ILE A 225 19.74 -19.86 8.87
N GLU A 226 19.36 -20.50 9.98
CA GLU A 226 20.00 -21.70 10.51
C GLU A 226 19.10 -22.93 10.33
N GLY A 227 19.70 -24.10 10.12
CA GLY A 227 19.02 -25.37 10.19
C GLY A 227 19.78 -26.54 9.56
N ALA A 228 19.47 -27.77 9.98
CA ALA A 228 20.05 -28.99 9.43
C ALA A 228 19.06 -29.65 8.45
N GLY A 229 19.26 -29.38 7.15
CA GLY A 229 18.42 -29.93 6.08
C GLY A 229 17.10 -29.18 5.83
N ARG A 230 16.60 -28.41 6.79
CA ARG A 230 15.49 -27.44 6.63
C ARG A 230 15.67 -26.30 7.64
N VAL A 231 14.91 -25.21 7.50
CA VAL A 231 14.97 -24.10 8.46
C VAL A 231 14.57 -24.55 9.89
N GLU A 232 15.31 -24.04 10.88
CA GLU A 232 15.04 -24.21 12.30
C GLU A 232 15.02 -22.87 13.06
N ALA A 233 15.76 -21.87 12.57
CA ALA A 233 15.77 -20.54 13.16
C ALA A 233 16.22 -19.45 12.18
N VAL A 234 15.87 -18.21 12.50
CA VAL A 234 16.47 -16.99 11.93
C VAL A 234 17.23 -16.27 13.02
N VAL A 235 18.48 -15.90 12.74
CA VAL A 235 19.26 -15.05 13.64
C VAL A 235 19.12 -13.61 13.18
N ALA A 236 18.60 -12.75 14.06
CA ALA A 236 18.33 -11.36 13.75
C ALA A 236 18.57 -10.47 14.97
N GLY A 237 19.37 -9.41 14.79
CA GLY A 237 19.71 -8.48 15.87
C GLY A 237 20.34 -9.17 17.09
N GLY A 238 21.21 -10.16 16.86
CA GLY A 238 21.81 -10.99 17.90
C GLY A 238 20.86 -11.98 18.60
N GLN A 239 19.58 -12.06 18.21
CA GLN A 239 18.61 -12.99 18.77
C GLN A 239 18.39 -14.18 17.82
N ARG A 240 18.25 -15.39 18.39
CA ARG A 240 17.87 -16.60 17.63
C ARG A 240 16.36 -16.81 17.74
N LEU A 241 15.64 -16.61 16.64
CA LEU A 241 14.19 -16.76 16.51
C LEU A 241 13.86 -18.15 15.96
N PRO A 242 13.18 -19.04 16.70
CA PRO A 242 12.74 -20.33 16.16
C PRO A 242 11.84 -20.16 14.93
N ALA A 243 12.08 -20.93 13.87
CA ALA A 243 11.33 -20.84 12.63
C ALA A 243 11.28 -22.20 11.92
N ASP A 244 10.07 -22.64 11.58
CA ASP A 244 9.81 -23.82 10.74
C ASP A 244 9.50 -23.41 9.29
N LEU A 245 9.18 -22.12 9.10
CA LEU A 245 8.88 -21.45 7.83
C LEU A 245 9.48 -20.04 7.87
N VAL A 246 10.16 -19.64 6.80
CA VAL A 246 10.63 -18.26 6.62
C VAL A 246 10.04 -17.68 5.34
N LEU A 247 9.48 -16.48 5.41
CA LEU A 247 9.10 -15.70 4.23
C LEU A 247 10.07 -14.54 4.05
N VAL A 248 10.64 -14.40 2.85
CA VAL A 248 11.41 -13.23 2.44
C VAL A 248 10.52 -12.30 1.63
N ALA A 249 10.21 -11.12 2.20
CA ALA A 249 9.28 -10.12 1.65
C ALA A 249 9.86 -8.70 1.74
N ILE A 250 11.13 -8.53 1.35
CA ILE A 250 11.88 -7.26 1.48
C ILE A 250 11.72 -6.31 0.27
N GLY A 251 10.66 -6.50 -0.52
CA GLY A 251 10.35 -5.67 -1.68
C GLY A 251 10.67 -6.30 -3.03
N VAL A 252 10.41 -5.53 -4.08
CA VAL A 252 10.48 -5.95 -5.48
C VAL A 252 11.11 -4.84 -6.32
N ARG A 253 11.64 -5.20 -7.49
CA ARG A 253 12.14 -4.25 -8.50
C ARG A 253 11.53 -4.55 -9.87
N PRO A 254 11.37 -3.56 -10.76
CA PRO A 254 10.92 -3.81 -12.13
C PRO A 254 11.76 -4.88 -12.84
N ASN A 255 11.11 -5.74 -13.63
CA ASN A 255 11.78 -6.76 -14.43
C ASN A 255 12.18 -6.21 -15.81
N SER A 256 13.17 -5.31 -15.83
CA SER A 256 13.64 -4.62 -17.03
C SER A 256 14.75 -5.34 -17.79
N ASP A 257 15.19 -6.53 -17.35
CA ASP A 257 16.45 -7.13 -17.81
C ASP A 257 16.45 -7.49 -19.31
N LEU A 258 15.32 -7.99 -19.82
CA LEU A 258 15.15 -8.28 -21.23
C LEU A 258 15.20 -7.01 -22.08
N ALA A 259 14.54 -5.94 -21.61
CA ALA A 259 14.53 -4.64 -22.28
C ALA A 259 15.93 -4.01 -22.30
N ARG A 260 16.61 -4.03 -21.16
CA ARG A 260 17.98 -3.50 -21.02
C ARG A 260 18.95 -4.23 -21.94
N SER A 261 18.88 -5.57 -21.98
CA SER A 261 19.73 -6.39 -22.86
C SER A 261 19.44 -6.14 -24.36
N ALA A 262 18.23 -5.69 -24.69
CA ALA A 262 17.83 -5.29 -26.03
C ALA A 262 18.17 -3.82 -26.36
N GLY A 263 18.85 -3.10 -25.46
CA GLY A 263 19.21 -1.69 -25.66
C GLY A 263 18.00 -0.73 -25.59
N LEU A 264 16.92 -1.11 -24.91
CA LEU A 264 15.81 -0.19 -24.61
C LEU A 264 16.15 0.68 -23.39
N GLU A 265 15.63 1.92 -23.39
CA GLU A 265 15.81 2.84 -22.28
C GLU A 265 15.18 2.32 -20.98
N VAL A 266 15.94 2.40 -19.88
CA VAL A 266 15.47 2.09 -18.52
C VAL A 266 15.64 3.34 -17.67
N GLY A 267 14.56 3.77 -17.03
CA GLY A 267 14.50 4.99 -16.24
C GLY A 267 15.17 4.88 -14.86
N PRO A 268 15.23 6.00 -14.11
CA PRO A 268 15.88 6.05 -12.79
C PRO A 268 15.22 5.16 -11.75
N THR A 269 13.95 4.76 -11.93
CA THR A 269 13.27 3.81 -11.04
C THR A 269 13.70 2.35 -11.27
N GLY A 270 14.48 2.10 -12.32
CA GLY A 270 14.79 0.76 -12.82
C GLY A 270 13.71 0.17 -13.72
N GLY A 271 12.58 0.86 -13.92
CA GLY A 271 11.52 0.47 -14.85
C GLY A 271 11.83 0.83 -16.30
N ILE A 272 11.29 0.06 -17.24
CA ILE A 272 11.39 0.34 -18.68
C ILE A 272 10.75 1.70 -18.94
N ARG A 273 11.51 2.63 -19.53
CA ARG A 273 11.00 3.97 -19.81
C ARG A 273 9.98 3.90 -20.93
N VAL A 274 8.81 4.50 -20.70
CA VAL A 274 7.73 4.56 -21.69
C VAL A 274 7.17 5.97 -21.84
N ASN A 275 6.59 6.25 -23.01
CA ASN A 275 5.77 7.44 -23.22
C ASN A 275 4.32 7.22 -22.75
N ALA A 276 3.45 8.23 -22.86
CA ALA A 276 2.04 8.12 -22.44
C ALA A 276 1.23 7.08 -23.25
N ALA A 277 1.71 6.67 -24.43
CA ALA A 277 1.11 5.58 -25.22
C ALA A 277 1.63 4.19 -24.80
N MET A 278 2.45 4.12 -23.74
CA MET A 278 3.12 2.89 -23.26
C MET A 278 4.17 2.33 -24.23
N GLN A 279 4.63 3.12 -25.21
CA GLN A 279 5.73 2.74 -26.10
C GLN A 279 7.07 2.97 -25.42
N THR A 280 8.00 2.06 -25.65
CA THR A 280 9.40 2.18 -25.21
C THR A 280 10.18 3.12 -26.14
N SER A 281 11.51 3.17 -26.01
CA SER A 281 12.39 3.85 -26.97
C SER A 281 12.37 3.23 -28.38
N ASP A 282 11.74 2.06 -28.56
CA ASP A 282 11.40 1.50 -29.87
C ASP A 282 9.90 1.65 -30.15
N PRO A 283 9.50 2.25 -31.28
CA PRO A 283 8.07 2.49 -31.58
C PRO A 283 7.25 1.20 -31.77
N ASN A 284 7.90 0.07 -32.04
CA ASN A 284 7.23 -1.23 -32.22
C ASN A 284 7.20 -2.06 -30.93
N ILE A 285 7.77 -1.55 -29.82
CA ILE A 285 7.82 -2.25 -28.54
C ILE A 285 7.13 -1.41 -27.48
N TYR A 286 6.14 -2.02 -26.83
CA TYR A 286 5.41 -1.45 -25.69
C TYR A 286 5.90 -2.11 -24.39
N ALA A 287 5.79 -1.40 -23.27
CA ALA A 287 5.98 -2.00 -21.94
C ALA A 287 4.82 -1.59 -21.02
N VAL A 288 4.28 -2.55 -20.28
CA VAL A 288 3.09 -2.39 -19.45
C VAL A 288 3.18 -3.19 -18.15
N GLY A 289 2.45 -2.75 -17.13
CA GLY A 289 2.51 -3.30 -15.78
C GLY A 289 3.81 -2.93 -15.07
N ASP A 290 4.07 -3.63 -13.98
CA ASP A 290 5.14 -3.29 -13.04
C ASP A 290 6.58 -3.37 -13.60
N CYS A 291 6.76 -3.75 -14.87
CA CYS A 291 8.05 -3.65 -15.55
C CYS A 291 8.31 -2.26 -16.15
N ALA A 292 7.27 -1.46 -16.35
CA ALA A 292 7.33 -0.11 -16.89
C ALA A 292 7.45 0.93 -15.77
N GLU A 293 8.07 2.05 -16.09
CA GLU A 293 8.11 3.24 -15.22
C GLU A 293 6.82 4.06 -15.38
N ASP A 294 6.27 4.53 -14.26
CA ASP A 294 5.09 5.38 -14.23
C ASP A 294 5.44 6.86 -14.01
N ARG A 295 4.48 7.75 -14.22
CA ARG A 295 4.57 9.16 -13.83
C ARG A 295 3.69 9.43 -12.61
N HIS A 296 4.25 10.02 -11.57
CA HIS A 296 3.48 10.43 -10.39
C HIS A 296 2.75 11.77 -10.65
N LEU A 297 1.42 11.79 -10.59
CA LEU A 297 0.62 12.96 -10.97
C LEU A 297 0.79 14.16 -10.02
N VAL A 298 1.18 13.93 -8.77
CA VAL A 298 1.40 15.03 -7.80
C VAL A 298 2.70 15.77 -8.08
N THR A 299 3.79 15.04 -8.31
CA THR A 299 5.15 15.58 -8.44
C THR A 299 5.56 15.78 -9.91
N GLY A 300 4.90 15.09 -10.84
CA GLY A 300 5.28 15.01 -12.25
C GLY A 300 6.50 14.10 -12.52
N ALA A 301 7.17 13.59 -11.48
CA ALA A 301 8.38 12.80 -11.59
C ALA A 301 8.10 11.33 -11.97
N PRO A 302 9.08 10.62 -12.55
CA PRO A 302 9.00 9.18 -12.70
C PRO A 302 8.88 8.46 -11.35
N CYS A 303 8.08 7.40 -11.29
CA CYS A 303 7.86 6.62 -10.09
C CYS A 303 7.63 5.13 -10.39
N PHE A 304 7.78 4.31 -9.35
CA PHE A 304 7.49 2.88 -9.39
C PHE A 304 6.53 2.52 -8.27
N VAL A 305 5.34 2.04 -8.64
CA VAL A 305 4.34 1.52 -7.71
C VAL A 305 3.75 0.24 -8.33
N SER A 306 4.13 -0.91 -7.77
CA SER A 306 3.59 -2.20 -8.18
C SER A 306 2.11 -2.30 -7.80
N ASN A 307 1.23 -2.33 -8.80
CA ASN A 307 -0.22 -2.34 -8.58
C ASN A 307 -0.95 -3.02 -9.76
N GLY A 308 -1.67 -4.11 -9.46
CA GLY A 308 -2.43 -4.86 -10.46
C GLY A 308 -3.49 -4.04 -11.20
N ALA A 309 -4.09 -3.02 -10.57
CA ALA A 309 -5.03 -2.11 -11.23
C ALA A 309 -4.34 -1.24 -12.29
N THR A 310 -3.17 -0.69 -11.97
CA THR A 310 -2.34 0.08 -12.91
C THR A 310 -1.92 -0.80 -14.09
N ALA A 311 -1.43 -2.01 -13.82
CA ALA A 311 -1.05 -2.97 -14.85
C ALA A 311 -2.20 -3.29 -15.83
N ASN A 312 -3.42 -3.43 -15.33
CA ASN A 312 -4.60 -3.63 -16.18
C ASN A 312 -4.98 -2.39 -17.01
N LYS A 313 -4.82 -1.18 -16.45
CA LYS A 313 -5.08 0.07 -17.19
C LYS A 313 -4.06 0.26 -18.31
N GLN A 314 -2.78 0.09 -18.02
CA GLN A 314 -1.69 0.20 -19.00
C GLN A 314 -1.82 -0.86 -20.11
N GLY A 315 -2.14 -2.11 -19.77
CA GLY A 315 -2.38 -3.14 -20.79
C GLY A 315 -3.56 -2.81 -21.73
N ARG A 316 -4.61 -2.17 -21.19
CA ARG A 316 -5.73 -1.67 -22.02
C ARG A 316 -5.27 -0.54 -22.95
N VAL A 317 -4.48 0.41 -22.43
CA VAL A 317 -3.91 1.52 -23.20
C VAL A 317 -3.07 1.00 -24.35
N ALA A 318 -2.10 0.12 -24.08
CA ALA A 318 -1.25 -0.45 -25.13
C ALA A 318 -2.08 -1.14 -26.23
N ALA A 319 -3.09 -1.93 -25.86
CA ALA A 319 -3.98 -2.55 -26.84
C ALA A 319 -4.76 -1.55 -27.71
N ASN A 320 -5.21 -0.42 -27.13
CA ASN A 320 -5.87 0.65 -27.90
C ASN A 320 -4.88 1.28 -28.90
N GLN A 321 -3.67 1.57 -28.45
CA GLN A 321 -2.62 2.19 -29.26
C GLN A 321 -2.19 1.28 -30.43
N ILE A 322 -2.01 -0.02 -30.17
CA ILE A 322 -1.66 -1.02 -31.19
C ILE A 322 -2.74 -1.13 -32.28
N ALA A 323 -4.01 -0.99 -31.88
CA ALA A 323 -5.16 -0.97 -32.77
C ALA A 323 -5.40 0.39 -33.45
N GLY A 324 -4.56 1.40 -33.19
CA GLY A 324 -4.65 2.73 -33.82
C GLY A 324 -5.59 3.73 -33.13
N PHE A 325 -6.01 3.46 -31.88
CA PHE A 325 -6.82 4.39 -31.09
C PHE A 325 -5.96 5.14 -30.08
N ALA A 326 -6.03 6.47 -30.12
CA ALA A 326 -5.35 7.34 -29.15
C ALA A 326 -5.98 7.18 -27.75
N ASP A 327 -5.18 6.71 -26.80
CA ASP A 327 -5.55 6.55 -25.39
C ASP A 327 -4.31 6.77 -24.52
N PRO A 328 -3.97 8.02 -24.15
CA PRO A 328 -2.79 8.28 -23.33
C PRO A 328 -3.02 7.90 -21.86
N PHE A 329 -2.07 7.18 -21.27
CA PHE A 329 -2.06 6.92 -19.83
C PHE A 329 -1.53 8.16 -19.07
N PRO A 330 -2.32 8.77 -18.17
CA PRO A 330 -1.95 10.05 -17.56
C PRO A 330 -0.85 9.92 -16.49
N GLY A 331 -0.74 8.74 -15.85
CA GLY A 331 0.08 8.50 -14.68
C GLY A 331 -0.74 8.02 -13.49
N ILE A 332 -0.13 8.00 -12.30
CA ILE A 332 -0.71 7.48 -11.06
C ILE A 332 -0.52 8.41 -9.87
N VAL A 333 -1.29 8.17 -8.81
CA VAL A 333 -1.16 8.82 -7.49
C VAL A 333 -0.69 7.83 -6.41
N GLY A 334 -0.26 6.63 -6.80
CA GLY A 334 0.29 5.61 -5.90
C GLY A 334 -0.70 5.06 -4.87
N SER A 335 -1.98 4.93 -5.18
CA SER A 335 -2.94 4.37 -4.22
C SER A 335 -2.62 2.92 -3.85
N ALA A 336 -2.71 2.60 -2.56
CA ALA A 336 -2.55 1.25 -2.02
C ALA A 336 -3.49 1.05 -0.82
N ILE A 337 -3.92 -0.19 -0.63
CA ILE A 337 -4.69 -0.64 0.53
C ILE A 337 -4.29 -2.07 0.87
N CYS A 338 -4.15 -2.38 2.15
CA CYS A 338 -4.05 -3.74 2.66
C CYS A 338 -4.95 -3.94 3.87
N LYS A 339 -5.35 -5.20 4.06
CA LYS A 339 -6.00 -5.67 5.29
C LYS A 339 -4.90 -6.05 6.29
N VAL A 340 -5.09 -5.63 7.53
CA VAL A 340 -4.25 -6.01 8.67
C VAL A 340 -5.17 -6.44 9.80
N PHE A 341 -5.49 -7.72 9.85
CA PHE A 341 -6.53 -8.28 10.71
C PHE A 341 -7.87 -7.54 10.52
N ASP A 342 -8.40 -6.88 11.55
CA ASP A 342 -9.64 -6.11 11.43
C ASP A 342 -9.42 -4.66 10.96
N TYR A 343 -8.17 -4.23 10.75
CA TYR A 343 -7.87 -2.91 10.20
C TYR A 343 -7.82 -2.93 8.67
N ALA A 344 -8.34 -1.87 8.07
CA ALA A 344 -7.95 -1.44 6.75
C ALA A 344 -6.83 -0.40 6.87
N VAL A 345 -5.79 -0.57 6.06
CA VAL A 345 -4.61 0.32 6.02
C VAL A 345 -4.42 0.78 4.60
N ALA A 346 -4.65 2.06 4.34
CA ALA A 346 -4.71 2.60 2.99
C ALA A 346 -3.98 3.94 2.87
N ARG A 347 -3.48 4.23 1.67
CA ARG A 347 -2.82 5.49 1.33
C ARG A 347 -2.96 5.87 -0.13
N THR A 348 -2.81 7.15 -0.42
CA THR A 348 -2.66 7.71 -1.76
C THR A 348 -1.85 9.01 -1.71
N GLY A 349 -1.19 9.38 -2.80
CA GLY A 349 -0.33 10.57 -2.89
C GLY A 349 1.02 10.44 -2.19
N LEU A 350 1.45 11.50 -1.50
CA LEU A 350 2.75 11.59 -0.85
C LEU A 350 2.63 11.44 0.67
N THR A 351 3.63 10.85 1.32
CA THR A 351 3.86 11.05 2.77
C THR A 351 4.43 12.44 3.02
N GLU A 352 4.49 12.88 4.29
CA GLU A 352 5.10 14.19 4.60
C GLU A 352 6.57 14.24 4.17
N ARG A 353 7.32 13.16 4.40
CA ARG A 353 8.72 13.05 3.95
C ARG A 353 8.82 13.19 2.43
N GLN A 354 8.01 12.43 1.69
CA GLN A 354 8.02 12.46 0.21
C GLN A 354 7.61 13.83 -0.33
N ALA A 355 6.67 14.52 0.33
CA ALA A 355 6.28 15.88 -0.04
C ALA A 355 7.44 16.88 0.13
N ARG A 356 8.19 16.81 1.24
CA ARG A 356 9.39 17.64 1.46
C ARG A 356 10.48 17.35 0.44
N GLU A 357 10.76 16.07 0.18
CA GLU A 357 11.74 15.62 -0.83
C GLU A 357 11.37 16.10 -2.25
N ALA A 358 10.07 16.24 -2.54
CA ALA A 358 9.57 16.77 -3.80
C ALA A 358 9.50 18.31 -3.86
N GLY A 359 9.97 19.01 -2.81
CA GLY A 359 10.03 20.48 -2.77
C GLY A 359 8.74 21.19 -2.33
N PHE A 360 7.78 20.47 -1.75
CA PHE A 360 6.58 21.09 -1.16
C PHE A 360 6.83 21.53 0.28
N GLU A 361 5.95 22.40 0.79
CA GLU A 361 5.89 22.76 2.21
C GLU A 361 4.69 22.07 2.87
N PRO A 362 4.78 20.78 3.25
CA PRO A 362 3.61 20.05 3.70
C PRO A 362 3.10 20.54 5.05
N VAL A 363 1.78 20.62 5.16
CA VAL A 363 1.00 20.72 6.39
C VAL A 363 0.12 19.47 6.47
N ALA A 364 0.13 18.81 7.63
CA ALA A 364 -0.66 17.62 7.85
C ALA A 364 -1.67 17.80 8.99
N ALA A 365 -2.77 17.06 8.91
CA ALA A 365 -3.77 16.93 9.96
C ALA A 365 -4.12 15.45 10.16
N ILE A 366 -4.20 15.01 11.43
CA ILE A 366 -4.73 13.69 11.79
C ILE A 366 -6.11 13.86 12.42
N ALA A 367 -7.11 13.29 11.79
CA ALA A 367 -8.52 13.40 12.14
C ALA A 367 -9.16 12.01 12.26
N PRO A 368 -9.21 11.43 13.48
CA PRO A 368 -10.05 10.30 13.77
C PRO A 368 -11.52 10.70 13.74
N GLY A 369 -12.31 9.91 13.04
CA GLY A 369 -13.75 10.10 12.92
C GLY A 369 -14.44 8.77 12.68
N PRO A 370 -15.76 8.71 12.92
CA PRO A 370 -16.49 7.49 12.66
C PRO A 370 -16.73 7.33 11.15
N ASP A 371 -16.74 6.10 10.66
CA ASP A 371 -17.06 5.80 9.25
C ASP A 371 -18.54 6.01 8.90
N LYS A 372 -19.42 5.96 9.91
CA LYS A 372 -20.86 6.23 9.89
C LYS A 372 -21.35 6.74 11.25
N PRO A 373 -22.55 7.32 11.39
CA PRO A 373 -23.00 7.91 12.64
C PRO A 373 -22.96 6.93 13.83
N HIS A 374 -22.58 7.45 15.00
CA HIS A 374 -22.42 6.66 16.23
C HIS A 374 -23.69 5.87 16.65
N TYR A 375 -24.87 6.37 16.29
CA TYR A 375 -26.15 5.73 16.58
C TYR A 375 -26.48 4.57 15.62
N TYR A 376 -25.74 4.38 14.53
CA TYR A 376 -26.00 3.31 13.57
C TYR A 376 -25.15 2.05 13.87
N PRO A 377 -25.76 0.84 13.98
CA PRO A 377 -25.07 -0.37 14.41
C PRO A 377 -23.79 -0.70 13.64
N GLY A 378 -22.70 -0.97 14.37
CA GLY A 378 -21.39 -1.32 13.81
C GLY A 378 -20.58 -0.12 13.32
N ALA A 379 -20.85 1.09 13.81
CA ALA A 379 -20.03 2.26 13.51
C ALA A 379 -18.61 2.05 14.03
N LYS A 380 -17.62 2.35 13.20
CA LYS A 380 -16.22 2.06 13.48
C LYS A 380 -15.39 3.33 13.33
N LEU A 381 -14.35 3.43 14.14
CA LEU A 381 -13.40 4.53 14.06
C LEU A 381 -12.51 4.34 12.83
N LEU A 382 -12.20 5.44 12.15
CA LEU A 382 -11.21 5.51 11.09
C LEU A 382 -10.33 6.74 11.31
N ILE A 383 -9.03 6.53 11.37
CA ILE A 383 -8.04 7.59 11.55
C ILE A 383 -7.56 8.01 10.17
N LEU A 384 -7.89 9.24 9.77
CA LEU A 384 -7.41 9.83 8.52
C LEU A 384 -6.24 10.78 8.81
N LYS A 385 -5.24 10.74 7.94
CA LYS A 385 -4.22 11.78 7.83
C LYS A 385 -4.31 12.40 6.44
N LEU A 386 -4.46 13.71 6.37
CA LEU A 386 -4.37 14.47 5.11
C LEU A 386 -3.13 15.35 5.11
N ILE A 387 -2.53 15.49 3.94
CA ILE A 387 -1.31 16.28 3.71
C ILE A 387 -1.59 17.23 2.55
N ALA A 388 -1.33 18.51 2.75
CA ALA A 388 -1.48 19.55 1.73
C ALA A 388 -0.26 20.45 1.68
N ASP A 389 -0.05 21.08 0.53
CA ASP A 389 0.98 22.11 0.38
C ASP A 389 0.53 23.41 1.05
N ARG A 390 1.41 24.05 1.85
CA ARG A 390 1.10 25.28 2.57
C ARG A 390 0.74 26.42 1.63
N ALA A 391 1.53 26.61 0.58
CA ALA A 391 1.40 27.76 -0.31
C ALA A 391 0.20 27.64 -1.24
N THR A 392 0.02 26.48 -1.87
CA THR A 392 -1.02 26.27 -2.90
C THR A 392 -2.30 25.64 -2.36
N ARG A 393 -2.27 25.10 -1.13
CA ARG A 393 -3.37 24.33 -0.52
C ARG A 393 -3.74 23.08 -1.31
N ARG A 394 -2.93 22.69 -2.30
CA ARG A 394 -3.12 21.47 -3.10
C ARG A 394 -3.04 20.26 -2.19
N LEU A 395 -3.98 19.32 -2.34
CA LEU A 395 -3.88 18.03 -1.66
C LEU A 395 -2.65 17.29 -2.20
N LEU A 396 -1.79 16.80 -1.31
CA LEU A 396 -0.57 16.08 -1.66
C LEU A 396 -0.66 14.59 -1.34
N GLY A 397 -1.38 14.22 -0.28
CA GLY A 397 -1.55 12.84 0.12
C GLY A 397 -2.62 12.62 1.17
N ALA A 398 -3.03 11.36 1.31
CA ALA A 398 -3.98 10.90 2.31
C ALA A 398 -3.60 9.49 2.79
N GLN A 399 -3.79 9.24 4.08
CA GLN A 399 -3.60 7.93 4.71
C GLN A 399 -4.80 7.63 5.61
N ALA A 400 -5.16 6.35 5.72
CA ALA A 400 -6.29 5.89 6.50
C ALA A 400 -5.91 4.59 7.22
N VAL A 401 -6.11 4.54 8.54
CA VAL A 401 -5.89 3.34 9.35
C VAL A 401 -7.04 3.14 10.33
N GLY A 402 -7.48 1.90 10.48
CA GLY A 402 -8.49 1.52 11.47
C GLY A 402 -9.53 0.55 10.92
N PRO A 403 -10.51 0.15 11.74
CA PRO A 403 -11.48 -0.87 11.37
C PRO A 403 -12.62 -0.37 10.48
N GLY A 404 -12.76 0.95 10.31
CA GLY A 404 -13.79 1.56 9.45
C GLY A 404 -13.50 1.50 7.94
N ASP A 405 -14.41 2.03 7.14
CA ASP A 405 -14.32 2.03 5.66
C ASP A 405 -13.25 3.01 5.12
N ALA A 406 -12.01 2.53 5.09
CA ALA A 406 -10.85 3.25 4.53
C ALA A 406 -10.88 3.34 3.00
N ALA A 407 -11.38 2.29 2.32
CA ALA A 407 -11.37 2.18 0.87
C ALA A 407 -12.12 3.36 0.23
N ARG A 408 -13.34 3.64 0.70
CA ARG A 408 -14.13 4.76 0.21
C ARG A 408 -13.41 6.10 0.35
N ARG A 409 -12.80 6.38 1.50
CA ARG A 409 -12.17 7.69 1.78
C ARG A 409 -10.91 7.88 0.97
N ILE A 410 -10.10 6.83 0.81
CA ILE A 410 -8.88 6.88 0.01
C ILE A 410 -9.18 6.92 -1.49
N ASP A 411 -10.25 6.28 -1.98
CA ASP A 411 -10.65 6.38 -3.39
C ASP A 411 -11.12 7.79 -3.77
N VAL A 412 -11.89 8.45 -2.89
CA VAL A 412 -12.26 9.87 -3.07
C VAL A 412 -11.02 10.77 -3.03
N ALA A 413 -10.10 10.56 -2.07
CA ALA A 413 -8.84 11.31 -2.01
C ALA A 413 -7.97 11.07 -3.25
N ALA A 414 -7.89 9.84 -3.76
CA ALA A 414 -7.14 9.50 -4.96
C ALA A 414 -7.71 10.19 -6.20
N THR A 415 -9.03 10.27 -6.29
CA THR A 415 -9.74 11.03 -7.34
C THR A 415 -9.40 12.52 -7.25
N ALA A 416 -9.46 13.09 -6.05
CA ALA A 416 -9.11 14.49 -5.81
C ALA A 416 -7.64 14.80 -6.17
N LEU A 417 -6.70 13.91 -5.82
CA LEU A 417 -5.29 14.03 -6.19
C LEU A 417 -5.09 13.98 -7.71
N ALA A 418 -5.75 13.04 -8.40
CA ALA A 418 -5.67 12.91 -9.85
C ALA A 418 -6.25 14.13 -10.57
N ALA A 419 -7.28 14.76 -9.99
CA ALA A 419 -7.88 16.00 -10.47
C ALA A 419 -7.12 17.27 -10.04
N GLY A 420 -6.04 17.15 -9.24
CA GLY A 420 -5.25 18.29 -8.77
C GLY A 420 -5.98 19.20 -7.78
N MET A 421 -6.97 18.69 -7.05
CA MET A 421 -7.81 19.48 -6.15
C MET A 421 -7.04 20.03 -4.95
N THR A 422 -7.51 21.17 -4.45
CA THR A 422 -7.11 21.75 -3.15
C THR A 422 -7.92 21.15 -2.00
N VAL A 423 -7.42 21.28 -0.77
CA VAL A 423 -8.18 20.88 0.42
C VAL A 423 -9.46 21.69 0.63
N ASP A 424 -9.53 22.92 0.12
CA ASP A 424 -10.76 23.70 0.13
C ASP A 424 -11.83 23.08 -0.75
N GLN A 425 -11.46 22.64 -1.95
CA GLN A 425 -12.39 21.95 -2.84
C GLN A 425 -12.82 20.60 -2.25
N VAL A 426 -11.90 19.84 -1.64
CA VAL A 426 -12.23 18.57 -0.97
C VAL A 426 -13.22 18.78 0.17
N ALA A 427 -13.09 19.87 0.94
CA ALA A 427 -14.02 20.20 2.03
C ALA A 427 -15.46 20.53 1.58
N HIS A 428 -15.68 20.78 0.28
CA HIS A 428 -16.99 21.11 -0.29
C HIS A 428 -17.53 20.02 -1.24
N LEU A 429 -16.91 18.84 -1.27
CA LEU A 429 -17.42 17.71 -2.07
C LEU A 429 -18.82 17.30 -1.60
N ASP A 430 -19.75 17.17 -2.55
CA ASP A 430 -21.09 16.62 -2.32
C ASP A 430 -21.04 15.09 -2.37
N LEU A 431 -20.81 14.46 -1.21
CA LEU A 431 -20.64 13.01 -1.09
C LEU A 431 -21.94 12.33 -0.65
N CYS A 432 -22.22 11.13 -1.19
CA CYS A 432 -23.41 10.36 -0.84
C CYS A 432 -23.55 10.14 0.68
N TYR A 433 -24.70 10.50 1.23
CA TYR A 433 -24.98 10.38 2.66
C TYR A 433 -26.28 9.60 2.92
N ALA A 434 -26.17 8.60 3.80
CA ALA A 434 -27.25 8.07 4.61
C ALA A 434 -26.63 7.37 5.83
N PRO A 435 -27.36 7.21 6.96
CA PRO A 435 -26.80 6.65 8.19
C PRO A 435 -26.05 5.30 8.07
N PRO A 436 -26.42 4.35 7.19
CA PRO A 436 -25.64 3.12 7.04
C PRO A 436 -24.22 3.31 6.47
N TYR A 437 -23.93 4.45 5.84
CA TYR A 437 -22.75 4.61 4.97
C TYR A 437 -21.81 5.77 5.34
N SER A 438 -22.32 6.86 5.91
CA SER A 438 -21.50 8.03 6.26
C SER A 438 -22.19 8.93 7.29
N PRO A 439 -21.45 9.66 8.17
CA PRO A 439 -21.98 10.83 8.86
C PRO A 439 -22.39 11.96 7.88
N PRO A 440 -23.24 12.94 8.32
CA PRO A 440 -23.63 14.07 7.47
C PRO A 440 -22.44 14.86 6.90
N LEU A 441 -21.38 15.00 7.70
CA LEU A 441 -20.08 15.45 7.25
C LEU A 441 -19.16 14.24 7.22
N ASP A 442 -18.85 13.75 6.01
CA ASP A 442 -17.96 12.60 5.84
C ASP A 442 -16.64 12.82 6.59
N ASN A 443 -16.02 11.73 7.07
CA ASN A 443 -14.74 11.80 7.76
C ASN A 443 -13.66 12.48 6.91
N LEU A 444 -13.64 12.28 5.58
CA LEU A 444 -12.71 12.96 4.67
C LEU A 444 -12.95 14.48 4.64
N ILE A 445 -14.20 14.93 4.58
CA ILE A 445 -14.57 16.36 4.62
C ILE A 445 -14.19 16.97 5.97
N THR A 446 -14.44 16.24 7.06
CA THR A 446 -14.04 16.65 8.41
C THR A 446 -12.52 16.82 8.49
N ALA A 447 -11.74 15.85 8.00
CA ALA A 447 -10.29 15.93 7.95
C ALA A 447 -9.79 17.11 7.09
N ALA A 448 -10.43 17.38 5.96
CA ALA A 448 -10.11 18.55 5.13
C ALA A 448 -10.38 19.86 5.87
N ASN A 449 -11.49 19.98 6.60
CA ASN A 449 -11.79 21.16 7.43
C ASN A 449 -10.80 21.34 8.58
N VAL A 450 -10.35 20.25 9.22
CA VAL A 450 -9.28 20.31 10.24
C VAL A 450 -7.99 20.84 9.62
N LEU A 451 -7.62 20.35 8.42
CA LEU A 451 -6.42 20.80 7.72
C LEU A 451 -6.52 22.27 7.25
N ARG A 452 -7.70 22.72 6.80
CA ARG A 452 -7.96 24.14 6.50
C ARG A 452 -7.74 25.02 7.72
N ASN A 453 -8.26 24.62 8.89
CA ASN A 453 -8.03 25.36 10.13
C ASN A 453 -6.54 25.46 10.49
N LYS A 454 -5.73 24.43 10.20
CA LYS A 454 -4.26 24.51 10.38
C LYS A 454 -3.60 25.48 9.40
N LEU A 455 -4.01 25.44 8.13
CA LEU A 455 -3.49 26.34 7.10
C LEU A 455 -3.86 27.80 7.39
N ASP A 456 -5.05 28.04 7.92
CA ASP A 456 -5.60 29.37 8.21
C ASP A 456 -5.15 29.90 9.60
N GLY A 457 -4.35 29.13 10.36
CA GLY A 457 -3.87 29.51 11.69
C GLY A 457 -4.96 29.51 12.78
N HIS A 458 -6.11 28.87 12.51
CA HIS A 458 -7.18 28.72 13.48
C HIS A 458 -6.94 27.58 14.47
N LEU A 459 -6.20 26.54 14.05
CA LEU A 459 -5.79 25.39 14.83
C LEU A 459 -4.26 25.24 14.83
N HIS A 460 -3.62 25.27 16.00
CA HIS A 460 -2.18 25.04 16.13
C HIS A 460 -1.92 23.59 16.56
N GLY A 461 -1.98 22.67 15.61
CA GLY A 461 -1.82 21.25 15.91
C GLY A 461 -0.36 20.78 15.93
N ILE A 462 -0.05 19.85 16.83
CA ILE A 462 1.23 19.15 16.99
C ILE A 462 1.00 17.63 16.91
N SER A 463 1.88 16.87 16.25
CA SER A 463 1.66 15.43 16.06
C SER A 463 1.84 14.63 17.36
N PRO A 464 1.23 13.44 17.49
CA PRO A 464 1.47 12.54 18.63
C PRO A 464 2.94 12.18 18.84
N ILE A 465 3.73 12.08 17.75
CA ILE A 465 5.16 11.79 17.83
C ILE A 465 5.93 12.96 18.43
N GLU A 466 5.65 14.19 17.98
CA GLU A 466 6.28 15.38 18.53
C GLU A 466 5.93 15.55 20.02
N VAL A 467 4.66 15.32 20.41
CA VAL A 467 4.26 15.34 21.83
C VAL A 467 5.02 14.27 22.63
N LYS A 468 5.16 13.04 22.10
CA LYS A 468 5.93 11.99 22.77
C LYS A 468 7.40 12.38 22.93
N ALA A 469 8.01 12.99 21.92
CA ALA A 469 9.39 13.47 22.00
C ALA A 469 9.57 14.51 23.11
N LYS A 470 8.60 15.42 23.29
CA LYS A 470 8.59 16.39 24.40
C LYS A 470 8.49 15.71 25.77
N ILE A 471 7.62 14.72 25.90
CA ILE A 471 7.48 13.93 27.14
C ILE A 471 8.80 13.21 27.47
N ASP A 472 9.44 12.60 26.47
CA ASP A 472 10.70 11.86 26.66
C ASP A 472 11.88 12.77 26.99
N ALA A 473 11.91 13.97 26.40
CA ALA A 473 12.89 15.01 26.70
C ALA A 473 12.64 15.69 28.07
N ARG A 474 11.48 15.42 28.70
CA ARG A 474 11.02 16.09 29.92
C ARG A 474 10.93 17.60 29.75
N ASP A 475 10.46 18.05 28.59
CA ASP A 475 10.16 19.45 28.32
C ASP A 475 9.17 20.00 29.37
N ASP A 476 9.33 21.26 29.74
CA ASP A 476 8.40 21.92 30.65
C ASP A 476 7.17 22.46 29.89
N PHE A 477 6.10 21.66 29.83
CA PHE A 477 4.82 22.03 29.22
C PHE A 477 3.64 21.38 29.96
N VAL A 478 2.44 21.94 29.78
CA VAL A 478 1.20 21.38 30.32
C VAL A 478 0.55 20.48 29.28
N PHE A 479 0.46 19.19 29.57
CA PHE A 479 -0.27 18.25 28.73
C PHE A 479 -1.72 18.12 29.24
N LEU A 480 -2.65 18.82 28.59
CA LEU A 480 -4.00 19.05 29.10
C LEU A 480 -5.02 18.09 28.49
N ASP A 481 -5.56 17.18 29.30
CA ASP A 481 -6.68 16.32 28.95
C ASP A 481 -8.00 17.04 29.24
N VAL A 482 -8.79 17.31 28.21
CA VAL A 482 -10.10 17.98 28.36
C VAL A 482 -11.30 17.05 28.25
N ARG A 483 -11.08 15.73 28.37
CA ARG A 483 -12.15 14.72 28.42
C ARG A 483 -12.90 14.75 29.75
N THR A 484 -13.96 13.94 29.83
CA THR A 484 -14.66 13.70 31.10
C THR A 484 -13.81 12.83 32.04
N PRO A 485 -14.06 12.88 33.37
CA PRO A 485 -13.39 11.99 34.32
C PRO A 485 -13.57 10.50 33.97
N ALA A 486 -14.77 10.10 33.54
CA ALA A 486 -15.04 8.70 33.15
C ALA A 486 -14.18 8.23 31.96
N GLU A 487 -14.03 9.07 30.93
CA GLU A 487 -13.17 8.76 29.78
C GLU A 487 -11.69 8.68 30.18
N HIS A 488 -11.25 9.57 31.06
CA HIS A 488 -9.89 9.60 31.59
C HIS A 488 -9.58 8.38 32.45
N ASP A 489 -10.51 7.97 33.31
CA ASP A 489 -10.35 6.81 34.19
C ASP A 489 -10.36 5.48 33.42
N ALA A 490 -11.13 5.40 32.33
CA ALA A 490 -11.14 4.25 31.44
C ALA A 490 -9.78 4.08 30.72
N VAL A 491 -9.23 5.19 30.21
CA VAL A 491 -7.92 5.20 29.56
C VAL A 491 -7.31 6.60 29.60
N ARG A 492 -6.05 6.73 30.00
CA ARG A 492 -5.32 8.01 30.04
C ARG A 492 -3.91 7.89 29.48
N ILE A 493 -3.40 9.03 29.01
CA ILE A 493 -2.00 9.15 28.64
C ILE A 493 -1.23 9.60 29.90
N PRO A 494 -0.20 8.85 30.36
CA PRO A 494 0.55 9.24 31.55
C PRO A 494 1.12 10.66 31.46
N GLY A 495 1.11 11.38 32.57
CA GLY A 495 1.62 12.76 32.66
C GLY A 495 0.63 13.84 32.26
N SER A 496 -0.61 13.51 31.85
CA SER A 496 -1.61 14.52 31.52
C SER A 496 -2.33 15.10 32.75
N THR A 497 -2.62 16.40 32.74
CA THR A 497 -3.48 17.09 33.69
C THR A 497 -4.93 17.08 33.20
N LEU A 498 -5.88 16.61 34.01
CA LEU A 498 -7.29 16.56 33.66
C LEU A 498 -8.02 17.85 34.06
N ILE A 499 -8.52 18.60 33.08
CA ILE A 499 -9.51 19.67 33.28
C ILE A 499 -10.60 19.50 32.22
N PRO A 500 -11.77 18.93 32.55
CA PRO A 500 -12.82 18.70 31.57
C PRO A 500 -13.23 19.98 30.85
N LEU A 501 -13.48 19.89 29.54
CA LEU A 501 -13.79 21.06 28.70
C LEU A 501 -14.92 21.94 29.28
N GLY A 502 -15.95 21.31 29.88
CA GLY A 502 -17.07 22.02 30.50
C GLY A 502 -16.69 22.89 31.69
N ALA A 503 -15.64 22.53 32.43
CA ALA A 503 -15.13 23.27 33.58
C ALA A 503 -13.95 24.19 33.23
N LEU A 504 -13.42 24.11 32.01
CA LEU A 504 -12.17 24.79 31.63
C LEU A 504 -12.24 26.31 31.80
N ARG A 505 -13.38 26.95 31.47
CA ARG A 505 -13.54 28.41 31.59
C ARG A 505 -13.47 28.90 33.04
N GLU A 506 -13.96 28.10 33.98
CA GLU A 506 -13.98 28.43 35.41
C GLU A 506 -12.63 28.13 36.08
N ARG A 507 -11.85 27.20 35.49
CA ARG A 507 -10.59 26.69 36.04
C ARG A 507 -9.35 27.23 35.30
N LEU A 508 -9.47 28.35 34.57
CA LEU A 508 -8.36 28.98 33.85
C LEU A 508 -7.20 29.38 34.77
N GLY A 509 -7.49 29.76 36.01
CA GLY A 509 -6.49 30.17 37.00
C GLY A 509 -5.55 29.03 37.45
N GLU A 510 -5.89 27.78 37.16
CA GLU A 510 -5.04 26.62 37.46
C GLU A 510 -3.95 26.39 36.40
N LEU A 511 -4.06 27.05 35.24
CA LEU A 511 -3.15 26.85 34.13
C LEU A 511 -2.09 27.98 34.07
N PRO A 512 -0.80 27.62 33.98
CA PRO A 512 0.27 28.60 33.83
C PRO A 512 0.19 29.30 32.46
N ARG A 513 0.40 30.62 32.44
CA ARG A 513 0.35 31.44 31.22
C ARG A 513 1.69 31.50 30.48
N ASP A 514 2.77 31.24 31.19
CA ASP A 514 4.16 31.28 30.73
C ASP A 514 4.63 29.97 30.08
N LYS A 515 3.82 28.90 30.15
CA LYS A 515 4.15 27.59 29.59
C LYS A 515 3.36 27.29 28.33
N GLN A 516 3.94 26.42 27.49
CA GLN A 516 3.19 25.79 26.42
C GLN A 516 2.08 24.91 27.00
N ILE A 517 0.87 25.02 26.47
CA ILE A 517 -0.24 24.10 26.77
C ILE A 517 -0.51 23.26 25.52
N VAL A 518 -0.48 21.94 25.66
CA VAL A 518 -0.86 21.00 24.60
C VAL A 518 -2.15 20.31 25.02
N ALA A 519 -3.28 20.74 24.46
CA ALA A 519 -4.59 20.19 24.78
C ALA A 519 -4.93 18.97 23.90
N PHE A 520 -5.68 18.01 24.44
CA PHE A 520 -6.18 16.88 23.67
C PHE A 520 -7.49 16.35 24.24
N CYS A 521 -8.20 15.55 23.44
CA CYS A 521 -9.30 14.74 23.93
C CYS A 521 -9.31 13.36 23.27
N ALA A 522 -10.46 12.67 23.20
CA ALA A 522 -10.55 11.35 22.56
C ALA A 522 -10.11 11.37 21.08
N ILE A 523 -10.61 12.34 20.31
CA ILE A 523 -10.34 12.54 18.87
C ILE A 523 -9.91 13.99 18.54
N SER A 524 -9.49 14.74 19.56
CA SER A 524 -9.08 16.15 19.54
C SER A 524 -10.07 17.22 19.04
N LEU A 525 -11.34 16.89 18.78
CA LEU A 525 -12.40 17.89 18.60
C LEU A 525 -12.55 18.83 19.81
N ARG A 526 -12.62 18.29 21.03
CA ARG A 526 -12.69 19.09 22.27
C ARG A 526 -11.35 19.75 22.59
N GLY A 527 -10.23 19.16 22.17
CA GLY A 527 -8.90 19.78 22.27
C GLY A 527 -8.84 21.09 21.48
N TYR A 528 -9.39 21.10 20.26
CA TYR A 528 -9.54 22.33 19.47
C TYR A 528 -10.43 23.37 20.17
N SER A 529 -11.57 22.96 20.74
CA SER A 529 -12.39 23.87 21.54
C SER A 529 -11.64 24.46 22.74
N ALA A 530 -10.79 23.66 23.40
CA ALA A 530 -9.96 24.11 24.50
C ALA A 530 -8.92 25.14 24.05
N GLU A 531 -8.26 24.93 22.91
CA GLU A 531 -7.35 25.91 22.32
C GLU A 531 -8.06 27.26 22.10
N ARG A 532 -9.26 27.24 21.49
CA ARG A 532 -10.04 28.46 21.25
C ARG A 532 -10.41 29.18 22.55
N ILE A 533 -10.77 28.44 23.61
CA ILE A 533 -11.08 28.99 24.93
C ILE A 533 -9.83 29.64 25.55
N LEU A 534 -8.71 28.93 25.55
CA LEU A 534 -7.47 29.39 26.16
C LEU A 534 -6.89 30.60 25.43
N ARG A 535 -6.83 30.57 24.09
CA ARG A 535 -6.37 31.73 23.31
C ARG A 535 -7.26 32.96 23.51
N ALA A 536 -8.59 32.79 23.58
CA ALA A 536 -9.50 33.89 23.90
C ALA A 536 -9.31 34.45 25.32
N ALA A 537 -8.80 33.63 26.25
CA ALA A 537 -8.45 34.04 27.61
C ALA A 537 -7.01 34.60 27.73
N GLY A 538 -6.31 34.83 26.62
CA GLY A 538 -4.96 35.40 26.59
C GLY A 538 -3.83 34.41 26.89
N PHE A 539 -4.00 33.14 26.56
CA PHE A 539 -2.89 32.18 26.52
C PHE A 539 -2.29 32.15 25.11
N ASP A 540 -1.02 32.55 24.97
CA ASP A 540 -0.41 32.76 23.66
C ASP A 540 0.16 31.48 23.03
N ASN A 541 0.62 30.54 23.86
CA ASN A 541 1.30 29.32 23.44
C ASN A 541 0.45 28.05 23.65
N VAL A 542 -0.66 27.96 22.94
CA VAL A 542 -1.59 26.81 23.04
C VAL A 542 -1.59 25.99 21.76
N HIS A 543 -1.37 24.69 21.90
CA HIS A 543 -1.36 23.73 20.81
C HIS A 543 -2.36 22.61 21.09
N VAL A 544 -2.70 21.85 20.04
CA VAL A 544 -3.59 20.69 20.14
C VAL A 544 -2.85 19.46 19.65
N MET A 545 -2.83 18.38 20.43
CA MET A 545 -2.30 17.12 19.93
C MET A 545 -3.27 16.57 18.87
N ASP A 546 -2.79 16.41 17.65
CA ASP A 546 -3.55 15.87 16.53
C ASP A 546 -4.10 14.46 16.86
N GLY A 547 -5.36 14.23 16.50
CA GLY A 547 -6.07 12.95 16.67
C GLY A 547 -6.29 12.45 18.11
N GLY A 548 -5.72 13.06 19.13
CA GLY A 548 -6.05 12.76 20.53
C GLY A 548 -5.66 11.34 20.95
N VAL A 549 -6.38 10.78 21.93
CA VAL A 549 -6.11 9.42 22.45
C VAL A 549 -6.26 8.34 21.38
N ALA A 550 -7.16 8.54 20.41
CA ALA A 550 -7.37 7.62 19.29
C ALA A 550 -6.12 7.48 18.42
N ALA A 551 -5.43 8.59 18.15
CA ALA A 551 -4.21 8.59 17.34
C ALA A 551 -2.93 8.45 18.16
N TRP A 552 -3.01 8.29 19.49
CA TRP A 552 -1.84 8.06 20.36
C TRP A 552 -1.39 6.58 20.24
N PRO A 553 -0.20 6.31 19.67
CA PRO A 553 0.25 4.95 19.39
C PRO A 553 1.18 4.38 20.49
N TYR A 554 1.35 5.10 21.59
CA TYR A 554 2.21 4.72 22.71
C TYR A 554 1.39 4.18 23.88
N GLU A 555 2.08 3.90 24.98
CA GLU A 555 1.49 3.39 26.21
C GLU A 555 0.34 4.27 26.70
N LYS A 556 -0.71 3.59 27.18
CA LYS A 556 -1.91 4.17 27.77
C LYS A 556 -2.12 3.45 29.10
N ALA A 557 -2.46 4.20 30.14
CA ALA A 557 -2.84 3.61 31.43
C ALA A 557 -4.36 3.43 31.48
N SER A 558 -4.83 2.29 31.93
CA SER A 558 -6.23 2.04 32.29
C SER A 558 -6.32 1.64 33.77
N ARG A 559 -7.49 1.79 34.40
CA ARG A 559 -7.74 1.05 35.64
C ARG A 559 -7.71 -0.46 35.35
N GLN A 560 -6.98 -1.21 36.16
CA GLN A 560 -7.12 -2.67 36.25
C GLN A 560 -8.49 -3.02 36.84
#